data_AF-A0A925Y079-F1
#
_entry.id   AF-A0A925Y079-F1
#
_cell.length_a   1.000
_cell.length_b   1.000
_cell.length_c   1.000
_cell.angle_alpha   90.00
_cell.angle_beta   90.00
_cell.angle_gamma   90.00
#
_symmetry.space_group_name_H-M   'P 1'
#
loop_
_entity.id
_entity.type
_entity.pdbx_description
1 polymer ?
#
loop_
_entity_poly.entity_id
_entity_poly.type
_entity_poly.pdbx_seq_one_letter_code
_entity_poly.pdbx_strand_id
1 'polypeptide(L)'
;MSRIPISKISHLTAALAMCFCAQRLPAQGPSQTPLTTGTIKESVSIDSSLFPRQLKLIEERRLSWLKKAAELKPKLFATTIKPQSTVRVEKDPSSFQGWKVIQSDKPESYYNRALLSGESFILDFGQHLTGQLTFSLRVMDIPVDAPVRLGFIFGEVPSEMGEPFDPYTGTLTRSWLQDEVFNFDVVPQTVTLPRRYAFRYVKVTVVSASKHGKFGISDIHATAFTSADEGKLQPFTAINAGDEALDQVARRTLRECMQTVFEDGPKRDRRLWLGDLRLQALANYVTYRNYDLVKRSLYILAGTSSEKGLVGTCSFEHPEPARGGDSILDYTALLAPTVLEYLEASGDRETAEDLWPLVLKQLDFTLEPVNPDGLWMAPKDWWLFVDWHPTLDKQASEHAIALLGLKSTLRLAEKLGKDHEAAFISKIIPRMEQAANRHLWDEALGLFISGPKREVSWASQAWMVLAGVPSPENAKRALTNVMSHAGAEKPVSPYMHHYFVEALLAADLQDRGMAHLRDYWGGMIQKGADTFWEVYSPSDDFLSPYNSHIMNSYCHAWSCTPTYFLRRKNQ
;
A
#
# COMPACT_ATOMS: atom_id res chain seq x y z
N MET A 1 30.94 -40.64 -48.69
CA MET A 1 32.20 -40.68 -47.90
C MET A 1 32.37 -39.27 -47.35
N SER A 2 32.42 -38.96 -46.06
CA SER A 2 32.74 -39.71 -44.84
C SER A 2 31.90 -39.13 -43.69
N ARG A 3 31.40 -40.01 -42.81
CA ARG A 3 30.68 -39.67 -41.58
C ARG A 3 31.69 -39.29 -40.51
N ILE A 4 31.43 -38.22 -39.75
CA ILE A 4 32.11 -37.89 -38.49
C ILE A 4 31.09 -38.11 -37.35
N PRO A 5 31.49 -38.66 -36.19
CA PRO A 5 30.60 -39.40 -35.29
C PRO A 5 29.79 -38.52 -34.33
N ILE A 6 28.58 -38.98 -34.05
CA ILE A 6 27.68 -38.52 -32.99
C ILE A 6 28.24 -39.01 -31.65
N SER A 7 29.11 -38.21 -31.03
CA SER A 7 29.46 -38.35 -29.61
C SER A 7 30.16 -37.10 -29.10
N LYS A 8 29.42 -35.99 -29.02
CA LYS A 8 29.72 -34.81 -28.16
C LYS A 8 28.56 -33.80 -28.17
N ILE A 9 27.34 -34.28 -27.98
CA ILE A 9 26.17 -33.46 -27.63
C ILE A 9 25.65 -33.96 -26.29
N SER A 10 26.32 -33.60 -25.20
CA SER A 10 25.86 -33.93 -23.85
C SER A 10 26.32 -32.95 -22.76
N HIS A 11 26.81 -31.75 -23.11
CA HIS A 11 27.25 -30.77 -22.10
C HIS A 11 26.82 -29.32 -22.37
N LEU A 12 25.77 -29.07 -23.13
CA LEU A 12 25.23 -27.71 -23.31
C LEU A 12 23.70 -27.57 -23.16
N THR A 13 23.03 -28.58 -22.60
CA THR A 13 21.57 -28.56 -22.33
C THR A 13 21.21 -28.76 -20.85
N ALA A 14 22.19 -28.60 -19.94
CA ALA A 14 21.96 -28.62 -18.49
C ALA A 14 22.17 -27.25 -17.80
N ALA A 15 22.52 -26.20 -18.56
CA ALA A 15 22.78 -24.85 -18.03
C ALA A 15 21.69 -23.81 -18.40
N LEU A 16 20.62 -24.21 -19.10
CA LEU A 16 19.48 -23.34 -19.44
C LEU A 16 18.16 -23.73 -18.75
N ALA A 17 18.19 -24.66 -17.81
CA ALA A 17 17.03 -25.05 -16.99
C ALA A 17 17.11 -24.50 -15.54
N MET A 18 18.03 -23.57 -15.26
CA MET A 18 18.26 -23.00 -13.92
C MET A 18 18.12 -21.46 -13.84
N CYS A 19 17.27 -20.86 -14.67
CA CYS A 19 16.90 -19.43 -14.54
C CYS A 19 15.41 -19.11 -14.75
N PHE A 20 14.55 -20.13 -14.74
CA PHE A 20 13.10 -19.96 -14.53
C PHE A 20 12.71 -20.52 -13.16
N CYS A 21 13.40 -20.06 -12.12
CA CYS A 21 12.74 -19.87 -10.83
C CYS A 21 12.36 -18.40 -10.78
N ALA A 22 11.17 -18.08 -11.32
CA ALA A 22 10.33 -17.16 -10.56
C ALA A 22 10.41 -17.69 -9.13
N GLN A 23 10.95 -16.89 -8.21
CA GLN A 23 10.88 -17.21 -6.80
C GLN A 23 9.43 -17.60 -6.57
N ARG A 24 9.17 -18.90 -6.37
CA ARG A 24 7.91 -19.36 -5.80
C ARG A 24 7.76 -18.47 -4.58
N LEU A 25 6.71 -17.65 -4.50
CA LEU A 25 6.32 -16.99 -3.26
C LEU A 25 6.28 -18.12 -2.22
N PRO A 26 7.31 -18.28 -1.38
CA PRO A 26 7.53 -19.51 -0.66
C PRO A 26 6.93 -19.30 0.71
N ALA A 27 5.60 -19.17 0.79
CA ALA A 27 4.85 -19.10 2.04
C ALA A 27 3.35 -18.94 1.76
N GLN A 28 2.69 -20.05 1.44
CA GLN A 28 1.24 -20.11 1.58
C GLN A 28 0.98 -20.20 3.09
N GLY A 29 0.37 -19.16 3.69
CA GLY A 29 -0.21 -19.28 5.03
C GLY A 29 -0.97 -20.61 5.13
N PRO A 30 -0.95 -21.29 6.28
CA PRO A 30 -1.02 -22.74 6.37
C PRO A 30 -2.18 -23.30 5.56
N SER A 31 -1.89 -24.19 4.61
CA SER A 31 -2.90 -25.03 3.95
C SER A 31 -3.56 -26.01 4.92
N GLN A 32 -3.03 -26.09 6.14
CA GLN A 32 -3.45 -26.97 7.22
C GLN A 32 -4.16 -26.18 8.33
N THR A 33 -4.89 -26.89 9.18
CA THR A 33 -5.45 -26.32 10.41
C THR A 33 -4.30 -25.89 11.33
N PRO A 34 -4.34 -24.70 11.94
CA PRO A 34 -3.27 -24.22 12.82
C PRO A 34 -2.96 -25.21 13.96
N LEU A 35 -1.68 -25.42 14.24
CA LEU A 35 -1.21 -26.33 15.28
C LEU A 35 -1.59 -25.83 16.68
N THR A 36 -1.90 -26.76 17.57
CA THR A 36 -2.10 -26.49 19.00
C THR A 36 -0.93 -27.02 19.84
N THR A 37 -0.52 -28.25 19.59
CA THR A 37 0.58 -28.91 20.30
C THR A 37 1.90 -28.16 20.09
N GLY A 38 2.63 -27.92 21.17
CA GLY A 38 3.90 -27.19 21.13
C GLY A 38 3.75 -25.67 20.95
N THR A 39 2.53 -25.14 21.06
CA THR A 39 2.24 -23.70 21.00
C THR A 39 1.73 -23.20 22.35
N ILE A 40 1.63 -21.87 22.51
CA ILE A 40 1.03 -21.24 23.69
C ILE A 40 -0.43 -21.69 23.90
N LYS A 41 -1.14 -22.11 22.85
CA LYS A 41 -2.53 -22.57 22.94
C LYS A 41 -2.67 -23.82 23.82
N GLU A 42 -1.68 -24.70 23.85
CA GLU A 42 -1.66 -25.88 24.73
C GLU A 42 -1.45 -25.50 26.20
N SER A 43 -0.78 -24.37 26.45
CA SER A 43 -0.43 -23.90 27.79
C SER A 43 -1.58 -23.16 28.51
N VAL A 44 -2.71 -22.94 27.82
CA VAL A 44 -3.91 -22.30 28.33
C VAL A 44 -5.15 -23.12 27.99
N SER A 45 -6.15 -23.12 28.87
CA SER A 45 -7.43 -23.80 28.59
C SER A 45 -8.27 -22.94 27.63
N ILE A 46 -8.19 -23.23 26.34
CA ILE A 46 -9.08 -22.72 25.30
C ILE A 46 -10.16 -23.78 25.06
N ASP A 47 -11.43 -23.38 25.01
CA ASP A 47 -12.52 -24.25 24.59
C ASP A 47 -12.22 -24.81 23.19
N SER A 48 -12.09 -26.14 23.07
CA SER A 48 -11.73 -26.81 21.82
C SER A 48 -12.77 -26.61 20.71
N SER A 49 -14.00 -26.22 21.06
CA SER A 49 -15.07 -25.88 20.11
C SER A 49 -15.04 -24.43 19.65
N LEU A 50 -14.24 -23.54 20.27
CA LEU A 50 -14.25 -22.10 20.00
C LEU A 50 -13.97 -21.78 18.53
N PHE A 51 -12.79 -22.13 18.03
CA PHE A 51 -12.41 -21.83 16.65
C PHE A 51 -13.25 -22.59 15.60
N PRO A 52 -13.64 -23.87 15.81
CA PRO A 52 -14.62 -24.53 14.95
C PRO A 52 -15.98 -23.81 14.89
N ARG A 53 -16.49 -23.33 16.04
CA ARG A 53 -17.74 -22.56 16.09
C ARG A 53 -17.63 -21.25 15.31
N GLN A 54 -16.54 -20.51 15.48
CA GLN A 54 -16.32 -19.28 14.71
C GLN A 54 -16.20 -19.54 13.21
N LEU A 55 -15.54 -20.65 12.82
CA LEU A 55 -15.42 -21.02 11.41
C LEU A 55 -16.80 -21.29 10.78
N LYS A 56 -17.67 -22.01 11.48
CA LYS A 56 -19.04 -22.26 11.01
C LYS A 56 -19.81 -20.94 10.83
N LEU A 57 -19.70 -20.00 11.77
CA LEU A 57 -20.33 -18.68 11.65
C LEU A 57 -19.78 -17.88 10.46
N ILE A 58 -18.47 -17.99 10.17
CA ILE A 58 -17.86 -17.38 8.99
C ILE A 58 -18.47 -17.98 7.71
N GLU A 59 -18.52 -19.31 7.60
CA GLU A 59 -19.07 -20.01 6.44
C GLU A 59 -20.53 -19.61 6.16
N GLU A 60 -21.35 -19.49 7.20
CA GLU A 60 -22.75 -19.06 7.11
C GLU A 60 -22.90 -17.59 6.69
N ARG A 61 -21.91 -16.73 6.96
CA ARG A 61 -21.99 -15.28 6.75
C ARG A 61 -21.28 -14.77 5.48
N ARG A 62 -20.33 -15.51 4.89
CA ARG A 62 -19.53 -15.03 3.74
C ARG A 62 -20.36 -14.41 2.62
N LEU A 63 -21.41 -15.11 2.17
CA LEU A 63 -22.28 -14.60 1.10
C LEU A 63 -23.05 -13.34 1.52
N SER A 64 -23.49 -13.27 2.78
CA SER A 64 -24.16 -12.09 3.33
C SER A 64 -23.21 -10.89 3.39
N TRP A 65 -21.96 -11.09 3.83
CA TRP A 65 -20.95 -10.02 3.84
C TRP A 65 -20.66 -9.50 2.43
N LEU A 66 -20.50 -10.38 1.43
CA LEU A 66 -20.30 -9.95 0.04
C LEU A 66 -21.51 -9.19 -0.51
N LYS A 67 -22.74 -9.58 -0.13
CA LYS A 67 -23.95 -8.84 -0.49
C LYS A 67 -23.99 -7.46 0.16
N LYS A 68 -23.74 -7.36 1.47
CA LYS A 68 -23.63 -6.08 2.20
C LYS A 68 -22.55 -5.19 1.58
N ALA A 69 -21.39 -5.77 1.26
CA ALA A 69 -20.34 -5.05 0.56
C ALA A 69 -20.88 -4.49 -0.75
N ALA A 70 -21.48 -5.31 -1.62
CA ALA A 70 -22.04 -4.89 -2.91
C ALA A 70 -23.05 -3.73 -2.79
N GLU A 71 -23.93 -3.75 -1.78
CA GLU A 71 -24.89 -2.69 -1.48
C GLU A 71 -24.21 -1.37 -1.08
N LEU A 72 -23.05 -1.45 -0.43
CA LEU A 72 -22.23 -0.30 -0.02
C LEU A 72 -21.29 0.22 -1.12
N LYS A 73 -21.35 -0.30 -2.35
CA LYS A 73 -20.46 0.16 -3.43
C LYS A 73 -20.70 1.65 -3.71
N PRO A 74 -19.70 2.53 -3.53
CA PRO A 74 -19.90 3.95 -3.77
C PRO A 74 -20.04 4.24 -5.25
N LYS A 75 -20.82 5.27 -5.57
CA LYS A 75 -20.73 5.94 -6.88
C LYS A 75 -19.53 6.87 -6.86
N LEU A 76 -18.66 6.78 -7.85
CA LEU A 76 -17.51 7.67 -7.97
C LEU A 76 -17.94 9.05 -8.45
N PHE A 77 -17.40 10.09 -7.83
CA PHE A 77 -17.41 11.45 -8.35
C PHE A 77 -16.50 11.52 -9.57
N ALA A 78 -16.95 12.21 -10.61
CA ALA A 78 -16.20 12.40 -11.85
C ALA A 78 -15.94 13.90 -12.05
N THR A 79 -14.69 14.29 -12.26
CA THR A 79 -14.30 15.70 -12.50
C THR A 79 -13.46 15.81 -13.76
N THR A 80 -13.85 16.70 -14.68
CA THR A 80 -13.06 17.00 -15.88
C THR A 80 -11.92 17.94 -15.55
N ILE A 81 -10.68 17.54 -15.85
CA ILE A 81 -9.46 18.31 -15.62
C ILE A 81 -8.72 18.48 -16.95
N LYS A 82 -8.32 19.71 -17.28
CA LYS A 82 -7.48 20.01 -18.45
C LYS A 82 -6.00 20.07 -18.06
N PRO A 83 -5.07 19.76 -18.98
CA PRO A 83 -3.66 20.00 -18.72
C PRO A 83 -3.40 21.49 -18.49
N GLN A 84 -2.43 21.81 -17.63
CA GLN A 84 -2.08 23.19 -17.29
C GLN A 84 -0.95 23.74 -18.16
N SER A 85 -0.02 22.88 -18.58
CA SER A 85 1.14 23.28 -19.39
C SER A 85 1.65 22.12 -20.23
N THR A 86 2.53 22.44 -21.17
CA THR A 86 3.42 21.47 -21.80
C THR A 86 4.80 21.56 -21.17
N VAL A 87 5.48 20.42 -21.05
CA VAL A 87 6.78 20.33 -20.39
C VAL A 87 7.77 19.53 -21.21
N ARG A 88 9.06 19.72 -20.91
CA ARG A 88 10.16 18.85 -21.30
C ARG A 88 10.76 18.24 -20.05
N VAL A 89 11.27 17.02 -20.18
CA VAL A 89 11.96 16.32 -19.10
C VAL A 89 13.40 16.11 -19.53
N GLU A 90 14.33 16.65 -18.74
CA GLU A 90 15.76 16.68 -19.02
C GLU A 90 16.55 16.01 -17.89
N LYS A 91 17.68 15.40 -18.24
CA LYS A 91 18.56 14.79 -17.24
C LYS A 91 19.20 15.86 -16.37
N ASP A 92 19.08 15.70 -15.06
CA ASP A 92 19.67 16.55 -14.04
C ASP A 92 19.97 15.71 -12.79
N PRO A 93 21.24 15.34 -12.54
CA PRO A 93 21.63 14.51 -11.38
C PRO A 93 21.28 15.10 -10.01
N SER A 94 20.96 16.40 -9.93
CA SER A 94 20.57 17.07 -8.69
C SER A 94 19.07 17.00 -8.41
N SER A 95 18.27 16.62 -9.41
CA SER A 95 16.83 16.46 -9.30
C SER A 95 16.48 15.03 -8.87
N PHE A 96 15.29 14.86 -8.27
CA PHE A 96 14.80 13.55 -7.87
C PHE A 96 14.85 12.55 -9.04
N GLN A 97 15.50 11.41 -8.80
CA GLN A 97 15.73 10.36 -9.80
C GLN A 97 16.46 10.81 -11.06
N GLY A 98 17.17 11.95 -11.02
CA GLY A 98 17.96 12.44 -12.13
C GLY A 98 17.17 13.16 -13.22
N TRP A 99 15.92 13.56 -12.97
CA TRP A 99 15.06 14.15 -13.99
C TRP A 99 14.41 15.46 -13.55
N LYS A 100 14.66 16.51 -14.31
CA LYS A 100 14.09 17.84 -14.11
C LYS A 100 12.97 18.12 -15.11
N VAL A 101 11.88 18.71 -14.63
CA VAL A 101 10.79 19.21 -15.46
C VAL A 101 11.09 20.67 -15.83
N ILE A 102 11.03 20.96 -17.12
CA ILE A 102 11.16 22.32 -17.67
C ILE A 102 9.85 22.66 -18.36
N GLN A 103 9.16 23.68 -17.83
CA GLN A 103 7.96 24.19 -18.48
C GLN A 103 8.31 24.75 -19.86
N SER A 104 7.56 24.33 -20.89
CA SER A 104 7.78 24.71 -22.28
C SER A 104 6.78 25.78 -22.69
N ASP A 105 5.51 25.40 -22.88
CA ASP A 105 4.47 26.25 -23.45
C ASP A 105 3.12 25.98 -22.78
N LYS A 106 2.07 26.65 -23.29
CA LYS A 106 0.69 26.31 -22.94
C LYS A 106 0.19 25.13 -23.79
N PRO A 107 -0.76 24.31 -23.30
CA PRO A 107 -1.27 23.16 -24.06
C PRO A 107 -1.83 23.52 -25.44
N GLU A 108 -2.35 24.74 -25.61
CA GLU A 108 -2.91 25.24 -26.87
C GLU A 108 -1.88 25.29 -28.01
N SER A 109 -0.57 25.28 -27.69
CA SER A 109 0.50 25.23 -28.70
C SER A 109 0.46 23.95 -29.54
N TYR A 110 -0.11 22.87 -28.98
CA TYR A 110 -0.34 21.61 -29.69
C TYR A 110 -1.78 21.46 -30.18
N TYR A 111 -2.72 22.23 -29.63
CA TYR A 111 -4.11 22.13 -30.08
C TYR A 111 -4.31 22.75 -31.47
N ASN A 112 -3.56 23.82 -31.77
CA ASN A 112 -3.82 24.63 -32.95
C ASN A 112 -2.88 24.45 -34.14
N ARG A 113 -2.20 23.30 -34.22
CA ARG A 113 -1.30 22.98 -35.33
C ARG A 113 -1.47 21.55 -35.84
N ALA A 114 -1.00 21.34 -37.07
CA ALA A 114 -0.85 19.99 -37.60
C ALA A 114 0.25 19.25 -36.82
N LEU A 115 -0.01 17.99 -36.51
CA LEU A 115 0.95 17.10 -35.87
C LEU A 115 1.56 16.16 -36.92
N LEU A 116 2.85 15.89 -36.81
CA LEU A 116 3.63 15.11 -37.78
C LEU A 116 4.16 13.81 -37.16
N SER A 117 4.31 12.77 -37.99
CA SER A 117 4.95 11.51 -37.59
C SER A 117 6.33 11.76 -36.96
N GLY A 118 6.56 11.15 -35.79
CA GLY A 118 7.77 11.30 -34.99
C GLY A 118 7.72 12.44 -33.96
N GLU A 119 6.75 13.35 -34.04
CA GLU A 119 6.58 14.38 -33.01
C GLU A 119 6.10 13.77 -31.69
N SER A 120 6.60 14.32 -30.58
CA SER A 120 6.09 14.02 -29.24
C SER A 120 6.07 15.26 -28.36
N PHE A 121 5.20 15.24 -27.35
CA PHE A 121 5.08 16.30 -26.36
C PHE A 121 4.56 15.72 -25.04
N ILE A 122 4.85 16.41 -23.93
CA ILE A 122 4.40 16.02 -22.60
C ILE A 122 3.47 17.10 -22.07
N LEU A 123 2.30 16.67 -21.59
CA LEU A 123 1.32 17.49 -20.90
C LEU A 123 1.52 17.32 -19.39
N ASP A 124 1.58 18.42 -18.65
CA ASP A 124 1.52 18.43 -17.18
C ASP A 124 0.12 18.88 -16.74
N PHE A 125 -0.59 18.02 -16.02
CA PHE A 125 -1.90 18.32 -15.44
C PHE A 125 -1.83 19.15 -14.15
N GLY A 126 -0.62 19.42 -13.64
CA GLY A 126 -0.34 20.21 -12.46
C GLY A 126 -0.58 19.48 -11.14
N GLN A 127 -1.21 18.31 -11.19
CA GLN A 127 -1.46 17.43 -10.05
C GLN A 127 -1.66 15.98 -10.52
N HIS A 128 -1.46 15.05 -9.60
CA HIS A 128 -1.83 13.65 -9.73
C HIS A 128 -3.34 13.49 -9.95
N LEU A 129 -3.70 12.62 -10.88
CA LEU A 129 -5.06 12.24 -11.24
C LEU A 129 -5.18 10.73 -11.46
N THR A 130 -6.28 10.16 -10.97
CA THR A 130 -6.72 8.79 -11.26
C THR A 130 -7.96 8.84 -12.13
N GLY A 131 -7.86 8.43 -13.39
CA GLY A 131 -8.92 8.73 -14.35
C GLY A 131 -8.76 8.13 -15.74
N GLN A 132 -9.59 8.60 -16.66
CA GLN A 132 -9.50 8.28 -18.10
C GLN A 132 -9.14 9.53 -18.90
N LEU A 133 -8.35 9.36 -19.96
CA LEU A 133 -7.99 10.44 -20.88
C LEU A 133 -9.00 10.50 -22.02
N THR A 134 -9.47 11.71 -22.34
CA THR A 134 -10.32 12.01 -23.48
C THR A 134 -9.67 13.07 -24.35
N PHE A 135 -9.69 12.88 -25.67
CA PHE A 135 -9.17 13.86 -26.63
C PHE A 135 -9.94 13.86 -27.95
N SER A 136 -9.91 14.98 -28.65
CA SER A 136 -10.59 15.17 -29.94
C SER A 136 -9.59 15.36 -31.07
N LEU A 137 -9.59 14.44 -32.04
CA LEU A 137 -8.86 14.56 -33.29
C LEU A 137 -9.65 15.41 -34.29
N ARG A 138 -8.96 16.25 -35.04
CA ARG A 138 -9.56 17.07 -36.11
C ARG A 138 -8.75 17.03 -37.39
N VAL A 139 -9.45 17.24 -38.51
CA VAL A 139 -8.84 17.51 -39.82
C VAL A 139 -8.33 18.94 -39.85
N MET A 140 -7.11 19.17 -40.32
CA MET A 140 -6.47 20.49 -40.39
C MET A 140 -6.45 21.09 -41.79
N ASP A 141 -6.53 20.26 -42.83
CA ASP A 141 -6.60 20.69 -44.22
C ASP A 141 -7.58 19.84 -45.05
N ILE A 142 -7.10 18.75 -45.64
CA ILE A 142 -7.88 17.80 -46.44
C ILE A 142 -8.16 16.54 -45.62
N PRO A 143 -9.17 15.73 -46.02
CA PRO A 143 -9.47 14.48 -45.32
C PRO A 143 -8.23 13.62 -45.10
N VAL A 144 -8.09 13.08 -43.89
CA VAL A 144 -7.00 12.17 -43.53
C VAL A 144 -7.26 10.81 -44.19
N ASP A 145 -6.34 10.38 -45.04
CA ASP A 145 -6.45 9.21 -45.92
C ASP A 145 -5.80 7.92 -45.34
N ALA A 146 -5.31 7.97 -44.11
CA ALA A 146 -4.77 6.82 -43.39
C ALA A 146 -5.01 6.92 -41.87
N PRO A 147 -5.03 5.79 -41.14
CA PRO A 147 -5.18 5.83 -39.69
C PRO A 147 -4.08 6.68 -39.01
N VAL A 148 -4.48 7.40 -37.96
CA VAL A 148 -3.53 8.09 -37.07
C VAL A 148 -3.11 7.13 -35.96
N ARG A 149 -1.81 6.83 -35.87
CA ARG A 149 -1.25 5.98 -34.81
C ARG A 149 -0.61 6.85 -33.74
N LEU A 150 -1.18 6.82 -32.53
CA LEU A 150 -0.67 7.59 -31.37
C LEU A 150 -0.18 6.64 -30.28
N GLY A 151 0.96 6.99 -29.70
CA GLY A 151 1.51 6.39 -28.49
C GLY A 151 1.29 7.31 -27.29
N PHE A 152 0.98 6.72 -26.14
CA PHE A 152 0.76 7.40 -24.88
C PHE A 152 1.65 6.80 -23.81
N ILE A 153 2.26 7.63 -22.96
CA ILE A 153 2.87 7.22 -21.69
C ILE A 153 2.23 8.08 -20.59
N PHE A 154 1.76 7.43 -19.54
CA PHE A 154 1.17 8.05 -18.36
C PHE A 154 2.11 7.83 -17.18
N GLY A 155 2.58 8.91 -16.55
CA GLY A 155 3.50 8.81 -15.40
C GLY A 155 3.11 9.72 -14.26
N GLU A 156 3.41 9.25 -13.07
CA GLU A 156 3.23 9.96 -11.81
C GLU A 156 4.41 10.92 -11.57
N VAL A 157 5.63 10.50 -11.95
CA VAL A 157 6.87 11.27 -11.77
C VAL A 157 7.62 11.53 -13.08
N PRO A 158 8.56 12.51 -13.12
CA PRO A 158 9.28 12.86 -14.34
C PRO A 158 10.13 11.72 -14.93
N SER A 159 10.69 10.85 -14.10
CA SER A 159 11.51 9.71 -14.55
C SER A 159 10.75 8.77 -15.50
N GLU A 160 9.46 8.55 -15.27
CA GLU A 160 8.59 7.75 -16.13
C GLU A 160 8.39 8.37 -17.53
N MET A 161 8.68 9.66 -17.72
CA MET A 161 8.63 10.33 -19.03
C MET A 161 9.98 10.33 -19.76
N GLY A 162 11.08 10.27 -19.00
CA GLY A 162 12.45 10.38 -19.48
C GLY A 162 13.10 9.03 -19.77
N GLU A 163 12.73 7.98 -19.04
CA GLU A 163 13.33 6.66 -19.15
C GLU A 163 12.57 5.76 -20.13
N PRO A 164 13.26 4.93 -20.92
CA PRO A 164 12.61 3.89 -21.70
C PRO A 164 12.08 2.79 -20.76
N PHE A 165 10.84 2.36 -20.98
CA PHE A 165 10.29 1.23 -20.23
C PHE A 165 10.87 -0.12 -20.63
N ASP A 166 11.48 -0.23 -21.81
CA ASP A 166 12.00 -1.48 -22.36
C ASP A 166 13.49 -1.40 -22.73
N PRO A 167 14.27 -2.49 -22.53
CA PRO A 167 13.85 -3.76 -21.91
C PRO A 167 13.60 -3.61 -20.40
N TYR A 168 12.47 -4.12 -19.92
CA TYR A 168 12.10 -4.04 -18.51
C TYR A 168 12.73 -5.16 -17.69
N THR A 169 13.35 -4.81 -16.55
CA THR A 169 14.11 -5.72 -15.69
C THR A 169 13.58 -5.86 -14.26
N GLY A 170 12.43 -5.23 -13.96
CA GLY A 170 11.83 -5.31 -12.62
C GLY A 170 11.16 -6.67 -12.34
N THR A 171 10.84 -6.92 -11.08
CA THR A 171 10.29 -8.21 -10.61
C THR A 171 8.77 -8.31 -10.80
N LEU A 172 8.05 -7.18 -10.73
CA LEU A 172 6.61 -7.11 -11.00
C LEU A 172 6.35 -7.03 -12.51
N THR A 173 5.15 -7.41 -12.93
CA THR A 173 4.78 -7.40 -14.36
C THR A 173 4.92 -6.01 -15.00
N ARG A 174 5.60 -5.96 -16.15
CA ARG A 174 5.74 -4.80 -17.03
C ARG A 174 4.39 -4.17 -17.43
N SER A 175 3.30 -4.94 -17.39
CA SER A 175 1.96 -4.47 -17.74
C SER A 175 1.39 -3.40 -16.80
N TRP A 176 1.99 -3.19 -15.64
CA TRP A 176 1.65 -2.08 -14.74
C TRP A 176 2.20 -0.74 -15.22
N LEU A 177 3.29 -0.73 -16.00
CA LEU A 177 3.74 0.49 -16.65
C LEU A 177 2.70 0.92 -17.68
N GLN A 178 2.31 2.19 -17.64
CA GLN A 178 1.15 2.70 -18.36
C GLN A 178 1.58 3.33 -19.69
N ASP A 179 1.97 2.50 -20.65
CA ASP A 179 2.20 2.88 -22.05
C ASP A 179 1.28 2.13 -23.01
N GLU A 180 0.74 2.86 -23.98
CA GLU A 180 -0.23 2.31 -24.95
C GLU A 180 -0.03 2.89 -26.33
N VAL A 181 -0.36 2.11 -27.37
CA VAL A 181 -0.32 2.56 -28.75
C VAL A 181 -1.61 2.18 -29.45
N PHE A 182 -2.32 3.17 -29.98
CA PHE A 182 -3.61 3.02 -30.65
C PHE A 182 -3.54 3.42 -32.12
N ASN A 183 -4.36 2.80 -32.96
CA ASN A 183 -4.65 3.26 -34.32
C ASN A 183 -6.07 3.83 -34.34
N PHE A 184 -6.21 5.02 -34.93
CA PHE A 184 -7.48 5.73 -35.08
C PHE A 184 -7.83 5.83 -36.56
N ASP A 185 -8.78 5.01 -37.02
CA ASP A 185 -9.10 4.87 -38.45
C ASP A 185 -9.86 6.06 -39.05
N VAL A 186 -10.52 6.87 -38.21
CA VAL A 186 -11.39 7.97 -38.65
C VAL A 186 -10.94 9.29 -38.03
N VAL A 187 -10.90 10.37 -38.82
CA VAL A 187 -10.68 11.74 -38.34
C VAL A 187 -11.69 12.65 -39.06
N PRO A 188 -12.45 13.51 -38.35
CA PRO A 188 -12.38 13.81 -36.92
C PRO A 188 -13.08 12.74 -36.05
N GLN A 189 -12.65 12.61 -34.80
CA GLN A 189 -13.35 11.82 -33.78
C GLN A 189 -12.96 12.29 -32.38
N THR A 190 -13.83 12.06 -31.39
CA THR A 190 -13.48 12.20 -29.96
C THR A 190 -13.37 10.83 -29.34
N VAL A 191 -12.27 10.59 -28.64
CA VAL A 191 -11.90 9.29 -28.08
C VAL A 191 -11.73 9.45 -26.58
N THR A 192 -12.35 8.55 -25.82
CA THR A 192 -12.00 8.29 -24.42
C THR A 192 -11.25 6.97 -24.36
N LEU A 193 -10.03 6.98 -23.84
CA LEU A 193 -9.25 5.75 -23.67
C LEU A 193 -9.92 4.84 -22.63
N PRO A 194 -9.99 3.52 -22.87
CA PRO A 194 -10.81 2.62 -22.06
C PRO A 194 -10.22 2.33 -20.68
N ARG A 195 -8.88 2.31 -20.54
CA ARG A 195 -8.21 2.02 -19.26
C ARG A 195 -8.28 3.21 -18.32
N ARG A 196 -8.41 2.93 -17.01
CA ARG A 196 -8.13 3.91 -15.95
C ARG A 196 -6.61 4.01 -15.78
N TYR A 197 -6.09 5.22 -15.67
CA TYR A 197 -4.68 5.55 -15.47
C TYR A 197 -4.52 6.34 -14.17
N ALA A 198 -3.35 6.24 -13.55
CA ALA A 198 -2.89 7.17 -12.52
C ALA A 198 -1.68 7.94 -13.03
N PHE A 199 -1.73 9.27 -13.02
CA PHE A 199 -0.70 10.10 -13.64
C PHE A 199 -0.80 11.56 -13.22
N ARG A 200 0.30 12.28 -13.39
CA ARG A 200 0.33 13.74 -13.52
C ARG A 200 0.73 14.15 -14.94
N TYR A 201 1.64 13.39 -15.55
CA TYR A 201 2.21 13.66 -16.86
C TYR A 201 1.65 12.70 -17.92
N VAL A 202 1.36 13.23 -19.11
CA VAL A 202 0.99 12.42 -20.28
C VAL A 202 1.89 12.78 -21.45
N LYS A 203 2.72 11.84 -21.88
CA LYS A 203 3.47 11.95 -23.14
C LYS A 203 2.63 11.43 -24.28
N VAL A 204 2.41 12.26 -25.29
CA VAL A 204 1.75 11.87 -26.55
C VAL A 204 2.82 11.83 -27.65
N THR A 205 2.85 10.73 -28.40
CA THR A 205 3.77 10.54 -29.54
C THR A 205 2.95 10.22 -30.79
N VAL A 206 3.16 10.96 -31.87
CA VAL A 206 2.62 10.60 -33.18
C VAL A 206 3.51 9.52 -33.78
N VAL A 207 3.15 8.26 -33.59
CA VAL A 207 3.94 7.12 -34.09
C VAL A 207 3.90 7.09 -35.61
N SER A 208 2.72 7.32 -36.20
CA SER A 208 2.55 7.40 -37.65
C SER A 208 1.27 8.15 -38.00
N ALA A 209 1.33 8.96 -39.04
CA ALA A 209 0.20 9.64 -39.65
C ALA A 209 0.45 9.84 -41.15
N SER A 210 -0.62 10.17 -41.88
CA SER A 210 -0.52 10.48 -43.30
C SER A 210 0.37 11.69 -43.59
N LYS A 211 1.01 11.69 -44.78
CA LYS A 211 1.70 12.85 -45.35
C LYS A 211 0.77 13.74 -46.19
N HIS A 212 -0.42 13.25 -46.55
CA HIS A 212 -1.36 13.94 -47.43
C HIS A 212 -2.39 14.76 -46.64
N GLY A 213 -3.21 14.11 -45.81
CA GLY A 213 -4.16 14.79 -44.93
C GLY A 213 -3.56 15.05 -43.55
N LYS A 214 -3.55 16.31 -43.13
CA LYS A 214 -3.05 16.72 -41.81
C LYS A 214 -4.14 16.62 -40.76
N PHE A 215 -3.75 16.12 -39.60
CA PHE A 215 -4.59 16.08 -38.42
C PHE A 215 -3.99 16.94 -37.30
N GLY A 216 -4.83 17.28 -36.33
CA GLY A 216 -4.43 17.92 -35.08
C GLY A 216 -5.35 17.46 -33.95
N ILE A 217 -5.13 18.00 -32.75
CA ILE A 217 -5.94 17.72 -31.58
C ILE A 217 -6.67 19.00 -31.17
N SER A 218 -7.99 19.03 -31.06
CA SER A 218 -8.71 20.26 -30.64
C SER A 218 -8.92 20.38 -29.14
N ASP A 219 -8.91 19.26 -28.42
CA ASP A 219 -9.15 19.21 -26.98
C ASP A 219 -8.47 17.97 -26.39
N ILE A 220 -7.93 18.10 -25.18
CA ILE A 220 -7.43 16.99 -24.35
C ILE A 220 -7.82 17.30 -22.90
N HIS A 221 -8.44 16.33 -22.23
CA HIS A 221 -8.76 16.41 -20.82
C HIS A 221 -8.75 15.02 -20.18
N ALA A 222 -8.67 14.99 -18.85
CA ALA A 222 -8.85 13.79 -18.05
C ALA A 222 -10.20 13.85 -17.32
N THR A 223 -10.89 12.73 -17.21
CA THR A 223 -11.98 12.57 -16.24
C THR A 223 -11.41 11.85 -15.03
N ALA A 224 -11.20 12.57 -13.93
CA ALA A 224 -10.68 12.04 -12.67
C ALA A 224 -11.81 11.46 -11.80
N PHE A 225 -11.55 10.32 -11.16
CA PHE A 225 -12.51 9.58 -10.34
C PHE A 225 -12.06 9.43 -8.89
N THR A 226 -13.00 9.54 -7.96
CA THR A 226 -12.79 9.24 -6.52
C THR A 226 -14.13 8.99 -5.83
N SER A 227 -14.13 8.25 -4.71
CA SER A 227 -15.26 8.18 -3.78
C SER A 227 -15.14 9.16 -2.61
N ALA A 228 -14.04 9.90 -2.51
CA ALA A 228 -13.86 10.96 -1.53
C ALA A 228 -14.75 12.17 -1.88
N ASP A 229 -15.63 12.53 -0.95
CA ASP A 229 -16.55 13.66 -1.08
C ASP A 229 -15.92 14.90 -0.46
N GLU A 230 -15.49 15.85 -1.30
CA GLU A 230 -14.92 17.13 -0.85
C GLU A 230 -15.89 17.92 0.04
N GLY A 231 -17.21 17.73 -0.11
CA GLY A 231 -18.21 18.35 0.76
C GLY A 231 -18.23 17.81 2.19
N LYS A 232 -17.60 16.65 2.43
CA LYS A 232 -17.47 16.02 3.76
C LYS A 232 -16.08 16.17 4.37
N LEU A 233 -15.14 16.79 3.67
CA LEU A 233 -13.79 17.00 4.16
C LEU A 233 -13.81 17.82 5.44
N GLN A 234 -13.30 17.26 6.54
CA GLN A 234 -13.20 17.98 7.80
C GLN A 234 -12.23 19.16 7.68
N PRO A 235 -12.53 20.31 8.29
CA PRO A 235 -11.63 21.46 8.28
C PRO A 235 -10.31 21.13 8.99
N PHE A 236 -9.24 21.79 8.57
CA PHE A 236 -7.95 21.76 9.25
C PHE A 236 -7.39 23.17 9.34
N THR A 237 -6.85 23.50 10.51
CA THR A 237 -6.12 24.75 10.73
C THR A 237 -4.66 24.38 10.93
N ALA A 238 -3.84 24.65 9.92
CA ALA A 238 -2.41 24.40 10.01
C ALA A 238 -1.72 25.33 11.01
N ILE A 239 -0.72 24.81 11.72
CA ILE A 239 0.13 25.60 12.62
C ILE A 239 1.11 26.46 11.80
N ASN A 240 1.56 25.95 10.65
CA ASN A 240 2.49 26.63 9.75
C ASN A 240 2.28 26.13 8.30
N ALA A 241 2.93 26.78 7.33
CA ALA A 241 2.79 26.43 5.92
C ALA A 241 3.29 25.01 5.57
N GLY A 242 4.28 24.49 6.30
CA GLY A 242 4.75 23.11 6.12
C GLY A 242 3.70 22.09 6.54
N ASP A 243 3.02 22.31 7.66
CA ASP A 243 1.93 21.45 8.13
C ASP A 243 0.73 21.50 7.16
N GLU A 244 0.42 22.66 6.57
CA GLU A 244 -0.61 22.76 5.52
C GLU A 244 -0.23 21.93 4.29
N ALA A 245 1.02 22.04 3.81
CA ALA A 245 1.51 21.29 2.66
C ALA A 245 1.48 19.78 2.91
N LEU A 246 1.91 19.33 4.10
CA LEU A 246 1.85 17.93 4.51
C LEU A 246 0.42 17.39 4.51
N ASP A 247 -0.51 18.14 5.13
CA ASP A 247 -1.92 17.75 5.19
C ASP A 247 -2.55 17.74 3.79
N GLN A 248 -2.21 18.69 2.92
CA GLN A 248 -2.70 18.76 1.54
C GLN A 248 -2.25 17.56 0.69
N VAL A 249 -0.95 17.23 0.71
CA VAL A 249 -0.40 16.09 -0.03
C VAL A 249 -0.93 14.78 0.53
N ALA A 250 -1.04 14.65 1.85
CA ALA A 250 -1.67 13.49 2.50
C ALA A 250 -3.12 13.29 2.04
N ARG A 251 -3.94 14.34 2.11
CA ARG A 251 -5.35 14.29 1.68
C ARG A 251 -5.49 13.92 0.20
N ARG A 252 -4.65 14.50 -0.68
CA ARG A 252 -4.65 14.13 -2.09
C ARG A 252 -4.30 12.65 -2.28
N THR A 253 -3.28 12.16 -1.58
CA THR A 253 -2.89 10.74 -1.64
C THR A 253 -4.05 9.82 -1.24
N LEU A 254 -4.71 10.11 -0.12
CA LEU A 254 -5.88 9.35 0.32
C LEU A 254 -7.02 9.40 -0.71
N ARG A 255 -7.32 10.61 -1.21
CA ARG A 255 -8.40 10.85 -2.19
C ARG A 255 -8.22 10.04 -3.47
N GLU A 256 -7.01 10.00 -4.01
CA GLU A 256 -6.71 9.24 -5.24
C GLU A 256 -6.85 7.72 -5.03
N CYS A 257 -6.53 7.22 -3.85
CA CYS A 257 -6.69 5.81 -3.46
C CYS A 257 -8.12 5.44 -3.01
N MET A 258 -8.96 6.41 -2.65
CA MET A 258 -10.37 6.20 -2.35
C MET A 258 -11.17 6.02 -3.64
N GLN A 259 -11.37 4.76 -4.03
CA GLN A 259 -12.12 4.35 -5.22
C GLN A 259 -13.36 3.56 -4.78
N THR A 260 -13.73 2.50 -5.48
CA THR A 260 -14.81 1.59 -5.06
C THR A 260 -14.42 0.72 -3.87
N VAL A 261 -13.14 0.68 -3.54
CA VAL A 261 -12.52 0.24 -2.28
C VAL A 261 -11.42 1.23 -1.91
N PHE A 262 -10.82 1.09 -0.73
CA PHE A 262 -9.51 1.68 -0.43
C PHE A 262 -8.43 0.91 -1.19
N GLU A 263 -7.96 1.46 -2.30
CA GLU A 263 -6.83 0.90 -3.05
C GLU A 263 -5.51 1.25 -2.33
N ASP A 264 -4.50 0.41 -2.42
CA ASP A 264 -3.15 0.70 -1.95
C ASP A 264 -2.53 1.85 -2.75
N GLY A 265 -2.53 1.73 -4.08
CA GLY A 265 -2.13 2.77 -5.04
C GLY A 265 -2.89 2.67 -6.37
N PRO A 266 -3.23 3.81 -7.01
CA PRO A 266 -4.13 3.83 -8.17
C PRO A 266 -3.44 3.47 -9.49
N LYS A 267 -2.10 3.61 -9.58
CA LYS A 267 -1.30 3.04 -10.68
C LYS A 267 -1.23 1.53 -10.52
N ARG A 268 -0.76 1.11 -9.35
CA ARG A 268 -0.54 -0.26 -8.88
C ARG A 268 -0.62 -0.26 -7.35
N ASP A 269 -1.17 -1.28 -6.70
CA ASP A 269 -1.77 -2.51 -7.24
C ASP A 269 -3.25 -2.40 -7.56
N ARG A 270 -3.86 -1.23 -7.31
CA ARG A 270 -5.30 -0.96 -7.49
C ARG A 270 -6.17 -1.89 -6.65
N ARG A 271 -5.73 -2.20 -5.43
CA ARG A 271 -6.26 -3.34 -4.69
C ARG A 271 -6.39 -3.08 -3.20
N LEU A 272 -7.32 -3.80 -2.59
CA LEU A 272 -7.58 -3.70 -1.16
C LEU A 272 -6.60 -4.58 -0.38
N TRP A 273 -5.64 -3.97 0.32
CA TRP A 273 -4.71 -4.62 1.24
C TRP A 273 -5.06 -4.28 2.69
N LEU A 274 -4.95 -5.25 3.60
CA LEU A 274 -5.40 -5.06 5.00
C LEU A 274 -4.51 -4.10 5.79
N GLY A 275 -3.18 -4.19 5.68
CA GLY A 275 -2.28 -3.24 6.36
C GLY A 275 -2.48 -1.81 5.88
N ASP A 276 -2.64 -1.63 4.57
CA ASP A 276 -2.99 -0.35 3.95
C ASP A 276 -4.34 0.17 4.42
N LEU A 277 -5.38 -0.69 4.40
CA LEU A 277 -6.74 -0.33 4.81
C LEU A 277 -6.75 0.30 6.20
N ARG A 278 -6.01 -0.27 7.17
CA ARG A 278 -5.97 0.26 8.54
C ARG A 278 -5.51 1.73 8.55
N LEU A 279 -4.40 2.03 7.88
CA LEU A 279 -3.80 3.37 7.86
C LEU A 279 -4.66 4.35 7.05
N GLN A 280 -5.23 3.89 5.94
CA GLN A 280 -6.19 4.66 5.15
C GLN A 280 -7.45 5.00 5.95
N ALA A 281 -7.95 4.05 6.75
CA ALA A 281 -9.11 4.25 7.60
C ALA A 281 -8.84 5.30 8.68
N LEU A 282 -7.68 5.23 9.36
CA LEU A 282 -7.26 6.25 10.34
C LEU A 282 -7.20 7.66 9.74
N ALA A 283 -6.60 7.80 8.55
CA ALA A 283 -6.57 9.07 7.83
C ALA A 283 -7.98 9.53 7.42
N ASN A 284 -8.83 8.60 6.95
CA ASN A 284 -10.23 8.86 6.58
C ASN A 284 -11.07 9.36 7.75
N TYR A 285 -10.93 8.80 8.96
CA TYR A 285 -11.73 9.20 10.13
C TYR A 285 -11.56 10.67 10.53
N VAL A 286 -10.41 11.26 10.24
CA VAL A 286 -10.12 12.68 10.50
C VAL A 286 -10.25 13.58 9.27
N THR A 287 -10.57 13.02 8.09
CA THR A 287 -10.72 13.75 6.82
C THR A 287 -12.12 13.59 6.23
N TYR A 288 -12.38 12.55 5.44
CA TYR A 288 -13.61 12.40 4.66
C TYR A 288 -14.74 11.68 5.43
N ARG A 289 -14.41 10.95 6.51
CA ARG A 289 -15.36 10.18 7.32
C ARG A 289 -16.27 9.28 6.49
N ASN A 290 -15.73 8.68 5.43
CA ASN A 290 -16.46 7.70 4.63
C ASN A 290 -16.43 6.34 5.33
N TYR A 291 -17.28 6.18 6.35
CA TYR A 291 -17.38 4.94 7.13
C TYR A 291 -17.92 3.77 6.29
N ASP A 292 -18.82 4.04 5.34
CA ASP A 292 -19.40 3.03 4.45
C ASP A 292 -18.34 2.36 3.58
N LEU A 293 -17.35 3.11 3.09
CA LEU A 293 -16.23 2.54 2.34
C LEU A 293 -15.35 1.63 3.22
N VAL A 294 -15.12 2.00 4.48
CA VAL A 294 -14.36 1.14 5.42
C VAL A 294 -15.14 -0.13 5.70
N LYS A 295 -16.44 -0.01 5.99
CA LYS A 295 -17.36 -1.13 6.19
C LYS A 295 -17.39 -2.08 4.99
N ARG A 296 -17.51 -1.53 3.77
CA ARG A 296 -17.43 -2.28 2.51
C ARG A 296 -16.11 -3.05 2.40
N SER A 297 -14.98 -2.37 2.62
CA SER A 297 -13.65 -2.98 2.55
C SER A 297 -13.49 -4.13 3.56
N LEU A 298 -13.92 -3.93 4.81
CA LEU A 298 -13.91 -4.98 5.83
C LEU A 298 -14.77 -6.19 5.42
N TYR A 299 -15.97 -5.96 4.87
CA TYR A 299 -16.83 -7.04 4.39
C TYR A 299 -16.29 -7.78 3.17
N ILE A 300 -15.56 -7.10 2.26
CA ILE A 300 -14.87 -7.78 1.16
C ILE A 300 -13.82 -8.72 1.73
N LEU A 301 -12.91 -8.22 2.58
CA LEU A 301 -11.86 -9.04 3.22
C LEU A 301 -12.45 -10.24 3.99
N ALA A 302 -13.57 -10.03 4.68
CA ALA A 302 -14.28 -11.07 5.41
C ALA A 302 -14.93 -12.11 4.49
N GLY A 303 -15.67 -11.64 3.49
CA GLY A 303 -16.37 -12.46 2.50
C GLY A 303 -15.43 -13.31 1.65
N THR A 304 -14.20 -12.84 1.41
CA THR A 304 -13.16 -13.56 0.66
C THR A 304 -12.12 -14.25 1.55
N SER A 305 -12.41 -14.43 2.84
CA SER A 305 -11.59 -15.28 3.72
C SER A 305 -11.46 -16.72 3.16
N SER A 306 -10.36 -17.40 3.47
CA SER A 306 -10.13 -18.78 3.02
C SER A 306 -11.15 -19.73 3.65
N GLU A 307 -11.24 -20.97 3.15
CA GLU A 307 -12.07 -22.02 3.75
C GLU A 307 -11.76 -22.29 5.23
N LYS A 308 -10.56 -21.92 5.72
CA LYS A 308 -10.17 -22.03 7.13
C LYS A 308 -10.49 -20.77 7.95
N GLY A 309 -11.11 -19.76 7.33
CA GLY A 309 -11.44 -18.49 7.96
C GLY A 309 -10.24 -17.55 8.12
N LEU A 310 -9.14 -17.76 7.37
CA LEU A 310 -7.99 -16.86 7.36
C LEU A 310 -8.26 -15.69 6.41
N VAL A 311 -7.93 -14.46 6.78
CA VAL A 311 -8.00 -13.30 5.85
C VAL A 311 -6.89 -13.34 4.79
N GLY A 312 -7.13 -12.77 3.61
CA GLY A 312 -6.12 -12.69 2.54
C GLY A 312 -5.08 -11.62 2.78
N THR A 313 -3.95 -11.71 2.08
CA THR A 313 -3.01 -10.57 1.87
C THR A 313 -3.76 -9.34 1.40
N CYS A 314 -4.52 -9.54 0.32
CA CYS A 314 -5.36 -8.55 -0.30
C CYS A 314 -6.66 -9.17 -0.81
N SER A 315 -7.52 -8.37 -1.41
CA SER A 315 -8.72 -8.84 -2.10
C SER A 315 -8.93 -8.07 -3.40
N PHE A 316 -9.23 -8.80 -4.45
CA PHE A 316 -9.67 -8.26 -5.72
C PHE A 316 -11.14 -7.88 -5.62
N GLU A 317 -11.55 -6.82 -6.30
CA GLU A 317 -12.97 -6.48 -6.48
C GLU A 317 -13.56 -7.06 -7.77
N HIS A 318 -12.71 -7.26 -8.79
CA HIS A 318 -13.14 -7.56 -10.16
C HIS A 318 -12.54 -8.88 -10.69
N PRO A 319 -13.26 -9.61 -11.56
CA PRO A 319 -14.64 -9.34 -12.02
C PRO A 319 -15.70 -9.52 -10.92
N GLU A 320 -15.38 -10.28 -9.88
CA GLU A 320 -16.14 -10.40 -8.64
C GLU A 320 -15.16 -10.40 -7.45
N PRO A 321 -15.63 -10.07 -6.23
CA PRO A 321 -14.78 -10.10 -5.05
C PRO A 321 -14.10 -11.46 -4.86
N ALA A 322 -12.77 -11.46 -4.86
CA ALA A 322 -11.97 -12.66 -4.74
C ALA A 322 -10.77 -12.44 -3.84
N ARG A 323 -10.36 -13.50 -3.15
CA ARG A 323 -9.18 -13.49 -2.29
C ARG A 323 -7.92 -13.25 -3.13
N GLY A 324 -7.06 -12.33 -2.69
CA GLY A 324 -5.66 -12.25 -3.12
C GLY A 324 -4.83 -13.33 -2.44
N GLY A 325 -4.08 -14.10 -3.24
CA GLY A 325 -3.35 -15.33 -2.89
C GLY A 325 -3.07 -15.60 -1.41
N ASP A 326 -1.79 -15.48 -1.03
CA ASP A 326 -1.29 -15.86 0.29
C ASP A 326 -1.78 -14.91 1.40
N SER A 327 -1.33 -15.14 2.64
CA SER A 327 -1.65 -14.30 3.80
C SER A 327 -0.36 -13.76 4.38
N ILE A 328 -0.43 -12.53 4.89
CA ILE A 328 0.64 -11.90 5.66
C ILE A 328 0.26 -12.05 7.14
N LEU A 329 1.18 -12.55 7.96
CA LEU A 329 0.86 -12.87 9.35
C LEU A 329 0.62 -11.62 10.19
N ASP A 330 1.44 -10.58 10.03
CA ASP A 330 1.22 -9.29 10.69
C ASP A 330 -0.11 -8.65 10.26
N TYR A 331 -0.49 -8.73 9.00
CA TYR A 331 -1.80 -8.24 8.53
C TYR A 331 -2.94 -9.01 9.19
N THR A 332 -2.80 -10.33 9.35
CA THR A 332 -3.77 -11.18 10.03
C THR A 332 -4.00 -10.72 11.48
N ALA A 333 -2.92 -10.44 12.21
CA ALA A 333 -2.98 -9.93 13.57
C ALA A 333 -3.55 -8.49 13.65
N LEU A 334 -3.39 -7.69 12.59
CA LEU A 334 -3.92 -6.33 12.48
C LEU A 334 -5.42 -6.25 12.15
N LEU A 335 -6.11 -7.36 11.89
CA LEU A 335 -7.57 -7.33 11.67
C LEU A 335 -8.32 -6.82 12.91
N ALA A 336 -7.96 -7.30 14.10
CA ALA A 336 -8.62 -6.91 15.36
C ALA A 336 -8.51 -5.40 15.65
N PRO A 337 -7.32 -4.76 15.61
CA PRO A 337 -7.22 -3.31 15.78
C PRO A 337 -8.00 -2.56 14.68
N THR A 338 -7.98 -3.03 13.43
CA THR A 338 -8.74 -2.37 12.34
C THR A 338 -10.25 -2.35 12.61
N VAL A 339 -10.84 -3.48 13.06
CA VAL A 339 -12.28 -3.54 13.40
C VAL A 339 -12.59 -2.72 14.65
N LEU A 340 -11.71 -2.73 15.65
CA LEU A 340 -11.84 -1.92 16.85
C LEU A 340 -11.84 -0.42 16.52
N GLU A 341 -10.86 0.04 15.75
CA GLU A 341 -10.72 1.44 15.33
C GLU A 341 -11.93 1.89 14.50
N TYR A 342 -12.44 1.01 13.63
CA TYR A 342 -13.71 1.25 12.93
C TYR A 342 -14.89 1.43 13.88
N LEU A 343 -15.06 0.54 14.84
CA LEU A 343 -16.13 0.63 15.83
C LEU A 343 -16.03 1.95 16.62
N GLU A 344 -14.83 2.33 17.04
CA GLU A 344 -14.61 3.55 17.82
C GLU A 344 -14.84 4.82 17.00
N ALA A 345 -14.49 4.81 15.71
CA ALA A 345 -14.65 5.97 14.84
C ALA A 345 -16.08 6.14 14.30
N SER A 346 -16.80 5.05 14.05
CA SER A 346 -18.13 5.06 13.44
C SER A 346 -19.28 4.89 14.42
N GLY A 347 -19.04 4.25 15.57
CA GLY A 347 -20.09 3.79 16.49
C GLY A 347 -20.91 2.59 15.98
N ASP A 348 -20.58 2.03 14.82
CA ASP A 348 -21.33 0.93 14.19
C ASP A 348 -21.03 -0.42 14.85
N ARG A 349 -21.72 -0.65 15.97
CA ARG A 349 -21.66 -1.89 16.75
C ARG A 349 -22.13 -3.11 15.95
N GLU A 350 -23.14 -2.96 15.10
CA GLU A 350 -23.70 -4.07 14.33
C GLU A 350 -22.63 -4.71 13.43
N THR A 351 -21.88 -3.89 12.70
CA THR A 351 -20.79 -4.39 11.84
C THR A 351 -19.68 -5.06 12.66
N ALA A 352 -19.31 -4.49 13.80
CA ALA A 352 -18.29 -5.08 14.66
C ALA A 352 -18.73 -6.45 15.22
N GLU A 353 -20.00 -6.60 15.63
CA GLU A 353 -20.58 -7.89 16.03
C GLU A 353 -20.68 -8.88 14.87
N ASP A 354 -20.96 -8.38 13.67
CA ASP A 354 -21.04 -9.18 12.46
C ASP A 354 -19.66 -9.76 12.08
N LEU A 355 -18.61 -8.97 12.22
CA LEU A 355 -17.22 -9.37 11.93
C LEU A 355 -16.52 -10.11 13.09
N TRP A 356 -17.10 -10.11 14.29
CA TRP A 356 -16.50 -10.71 15.49
C TRP A 356 -16.03 -12.18 15.30
N PRO A 357 -16.79 -13.09 14.66
CA PRO A 357 -16.32 -14.46 14.43
C PRO A 357 -15.03 -14.53 13.64
N LEU A 358 -14.87 -13.67 12.62
CA LEU A 358 -13.67 -13.60 11.82
C LEU A 358 -12.49 -13.08 12.65
N VAL A 359 -12.70 -12.01 13.43
CA VAL A 359 -11.67 -11.45 14.33
C VAL A 359 -11.14 -12.53 15.27
N LEU A 360 -12.04 -13.23 15.98
CA LEU A 360 -11.65 -14.25 16.93
C LEU A 360 -10.96 -15.45 16.24
N LYS A 361 -11.39 -15.81 15.02
CA LYS A 361 -10.75 -16.87 14.24
C LYS A 361 -9.31 -16.53 13.82
N GLN A 362 -8.96 -15.26 13.63
CA GLN A 362 -7.59 -14.87 13.28
C GLN A 362 -6.59 -15.21 14.40
N LEU A 363 -7.05 -15.28 15.66
CA LEU A 363 -6.18 -15.66 16.79
C LEU A 363 -5.66 -17.09 16.68
N ASP A 364 -6.39 -17.99 16.01
CA ASP A 364 -5.96 -19.38 15.83
C ASP A 364 -4.64 -19.45 15.04
N PHE A 365 -4.51 -18.58 14.03
CA PHE A 365 -3.32 -18.41 13.20
C PHE A 365 -2.26 -17.53 13.89
N THR A 366 -2.68 -16.43 14.53
CA THR A 366 -1.75 -15.50 15.19
C THR A 366 -1.00 -16.15 16.35
N LEU A 367 -1.63 -17.09 17.05
CA LEU A 367 -1.04 -17.77 18.22
C LEU A 367 -0.24 -19.04 17.87
N GLU A 368 -0.36 -19.57 16.65
CA GLU A 368 0.36 -20.77 16.22
C GLU A 368 1.89 -20.61 16.33
N PRO A 369 2.50 -19.49 15.93
CA PRO A 369 3.95 -19.31 16.04
C PRO A 369 4.44 -18.94 17.44
N VAL A 370 3.55 -18.84 18.44
CA VAL A 370 3.93 -18.52 19.82
C VAL A 370 4.19 -19.83 20.57
N ASN A 371 5.40 -20.01 21.09
CA ASN A 371 5.79 -21.20 21.83
C ASN A 371 5.16 -21.23 23.25
N PRO A 372 5.27 -22.33 24.01
CA PRO A 372 4.66 -22.43 25.34
C PRO A 372 5.20 -21.43 26.38
N ASP A 373 6.42 -20.91 26.19
CA ASP A 373 7.01 -19.86 27.03
C ASP A 373 6.48 -18.46 26.71
N GLY A 374 5.68 -18.31 25.64
CA GLY A 374 5.14 -17.04 25.17
C GLY A 374 6.02 -16.33 24.16
N LEU A 375 7.17 -16.89 23.76
CA LEU A 375 8.02 -16.29 22.75
C LEU A 375 7.47 -16.60 21.35
N TRP A 376 7.43 -15.57 20.50
CA TRP A 376 7.04 -15.73 19.11
C TRP A 376 8.24 -16.25 18.31
N MET A 377 8.02 -17.27 17.49
CA MET A 377 9.03 -17.99 16.74
C MET A 377 8.69 -17.94 15.26
N ALA A 378 9.62 -17.45 14.44
CA ALA A 378 9.40 -17.26 13.02
C ALA A 378 8.99 -18.58 12.33
N PRO A 379 7.76 -18.67 11.81
CA PRO A 379 7.35 -19.84 11.06
C PRO A 379 7.95 -19.78 9.65
N LYS A 380 8.29 -20.94 9.08
CA LYS A 380 8.99 -21.00 7.78
C LYS A 380 8.11 -20.68 6.58
N ASP A 381 6.81 -20.96 6.70
CA ASP A 381 5.86 -20.94 5.58
C ASP A 381 4.91 -19.73 5.62
N TRP A 382 5.27 -18.66 6.34
CA TRP A 382 4.51 -17.41 6.35
C TRP A 382 5.27 -16.28 5.69
N TRP A 383 4.53 -15.44 4.96
CA TRP A 383 5.01 -14.12 4.63
C TRP A 383 4.83 -13.21 5.85
N LEU A 384 5.96 -12.68 6.32
CA LEU A 384 6.06 -11.68 7.38
C LEU A 384 6.39 -10.36 6.69
N PHE A 385 5.51 -9.36 6.75
CA PHE A 385 5.71 -8.09 6.04
C PHE A 385 6.52 -7.11 6.88
N VAL A 386 5.93 -6.47 7.91
CA VAL A 386 6.53 -5.42 8.76
C VAL A 386 7.02 -4.18 7.99
N ASP A 387 7.92 -4.34 7.04
CA ASP A 387 8.45 -3.31 6.14
C ASP A 387 9.04 -3.97 4.87
N TRP A 388 9.27 -3.17 3.82
CA TRP A 388 9.98 -3.57 2.59
C TRP A 388 11.49 -3.74 2.77
N HIS A 389 12.00 -3.66 4.01
CA HIS A 389 13.42 -3.80 4.30
C HIS A 389 13.89 -5.25 4.06
N PRO A 390 14.81 -5.49 3.11
CA PRO A 390 15.08 -6.83 2.58
C PRO A 390 15.72 -7.79 3.59
N THR A 391 16.46 -7.26 4.56
CA THR A 391 17.23 -8.06 5.54
C THR A 391 16.71 -7.94 6.97
N LEU A 392 15.59 -7.24 7.19
CA LEU A 392 15.05 -6.98 8.52
C LEU A 392 14.67 -8.30 9.21
N ASP A 393 15.18 -8.52 10.41
CA ASP A 393 14.70 -9.59 11.28
C ASP A 393 13.37 -9.18 11.91
N LYS A 394 12.36 -10.04 11.76
CA LYS A 394 10.96 -9.71 12.07
C LYS A 394 10.46 -10.31 13.39
N GLN A 395 11.28 -11.05 14.13
CA GLN A 395 10.84 -11.74 15.35
C GLN A 395 10.25 -10.78 16.39
N ALA A 396 10.96 -9.72 16.74
CA ALA A 396 10.51 -8.77 17.76
C ALA A 396 9.28 -7.98 17.30
N SER A 397 9.25 -7.56 16.03
CA SER A 397 8.12 -6.84 15.46
C SER A 397 6.85 -7.71 15.43
N GLU A 398 6.95 -8.94 14.91
CA GLU A 398 5.82 -9.88 14.85
C GLU A 398 5.32 -10.29 16.24
N HIS A 399 6.23 -10.48 17.21
CA HIS A 399 5.86 -10.71 18.59
C HIS A 399 4.97 -9.59 19.14
N ALA A 400 5.38 -8.35 18.89
CA ALA A 400 4.66 -7.16 19.34
C ALA A 400 3.34 -6.95 18.57
N ILE A 401 3.31 -7.20 17.27
CA ILE A 401 2.08 -7.11 16.45
C ILE A 401 1.05 -8.14 16.90
N ALA A 402 1.47 -9.37 17.22
CA ALA A 402 0.60 -10.39 17.82
C ALA A 402 0.03 -9.93 19.17
N LEU A 403 0.86 -9.34 20.04
CA LEU A 403 0.41 -8.75 21.31
C LEU A 403 -0.61 -7.62 21.10
N LEU A 404 -0.38 -6.73 20.14
CA LEU A 404 -1.32 -5.66 19.78
C LEU A 404 -2.67 -6.24 19.32
N GLY A 405 -2.64 -7.27 18.48
CA GLY A 405 -3.85 -7.99 18.02
C GLY A 405 -4.64 -8.60 19.18
N LEU A 406 -3.95 -9.24 20.13
CA LEU A 406 -4.56 -9.82 21.33
C LEU A 406 -5.20 -8.75 22.24
N LYS A 407 -4.46 -7.67 22.53
CA LYS A 407 -4.95 -6.55 23.35
C LYS A 407 -6.15 -5.87 22.70
N SER A 408 -6.11 -5.67 21.38
CA SER A 408 -7.23 -5.11 20.61
C SER A 408 -8.44 -6.02 20.62
N THR A 409 -8.24 -7.35 20.56
CA THR A 409 -9.34 -8.32 20.63
C THR A 409 -10.03 -8.30 21.99
N LEU A 410 -9.28 -8.18 23.10
CA LEU A 410 -9.88 -8.03 24.44
C LEU A 410 -10.72 -6.76 24.55
N ARG A 411 -10.19 -5.63 24.08
CA ARG A 411 -10.92 -4.35 24.11
C ARG A 411 -12.16 -4.36 23.21
N LEU A 412 -12.07 -5.04 22.06
CA LEU A 412 -13.23 -5.26 21.20
C LEU A 412 -14.26 -6.16 21.87
N ALA A 413 -13.84 -7.25 22.52
CA ALA A 413 -14.71 -8.14 23.26
C ALA A 413 -15.50 -7.39 24.35
N GLU A 414 -14.82 -6.58 25.16
CA GLU A 414 -15.44 -5.75 26.19
C GLU A 414 -16.54 -4.84 25.61
N LYS A 415 -16.21 -4.09 24.54
CA LYS A 415 -17.18 -3.21 23.87
C LYS A 415 -18.39 -3.96 23.32
N LEU A 416 -18.20 -5.20 22.87
CA LEU A 416 -19.25 -6.05 22.32
C LEU A 416 -19.98 -6.93 23.36
N GLY A 417 -19.53 -6.94 24.62
CA GLY A 417 -20.05 -7.86 25.65
C GLY A 417 -19.74 -9.34 25.35
N LYS A 418 -18.57 -9.61 24.77
CA LYS A 418 -18.09 -10.91 24.29
C LYS A 418 -16.90 -11.45 25.08
N ASP A 419 -16.69 -10.91 26.28
CA ASP A 419 -15.55 -11.19 27.17
C ASP A 419 -15.29 -12.68 27.38
N HIS A 420 -16.36 -13.46 27.55
CA HIS A 420 -16.28 -14.91 27.77
C HIS A 420 -15.60 -15.67 26.61
N GLU A 421 -15.76 -15.23 25.36
CA GLU A 421 -15.16 -15.88 24.19
C GLU A 421 -13.66 -15.54 24.07
N ALA A 422 -13.22 -14.43 24.65
CA ALA A 422 -11.85 -13.93 24.59
C ALA A 422 -11.06 -14.11 25.92
N ALA A 423 -11.68 -14.65 26.97
CA ALA A 423 -11.12 -14.71 28.32
C ALA A 423 -9.76 -15.42 28.43
N PHE A 424 -9.45 -16.36 27.53
CA PHE A 424 -8.17 -17.06 27.50
C PHE A 424 -6.99 -16.13 27.17
N ILE A 425 -7.23 -15.04 26.45
CA ILE A 425 -6.21 -14.07 26.02
C ILE A 425 -5.53 -13.42 27.24
N SER A 426 -6.29 -13.16 28.31
CA SER A 426 -5.75 -12.56 29.55
C SER A 426 -4.70 -13.43 30.24
N LYS A 427 -4.61 -14.73 29.92
CA LYS A 427 -3.55 -15.63 30.38
C LYS A 427 -2.34 -15.68 29.44
N ILE A 428 -2.52 -15.31 28.18
CA ILE A 428 -1.48 -15.33 27.14
C ILE A 428 -0.66 -14.05 27.17
N ILE A 429 -1.32 -12.88 27.24
CA ILE A 429 -0.64 -11.57 27.18
C ILE A 429 0.50 -11.45 28.20
N PRO A 430 0.32 -11.75 29.51
CA PRO A 430 1.41 -11.61 30.47
C PRO A 430 2.59 -12.55 30.19
N ARG A 431 2.34 -13.74 29.60
CA ARG A 431 3.41 -14.67 29.23
C ARG A 431 4.23 -14.14 28.06
N MET A 432 3.56 -13.61 27.03
CA MET A 432 4.23 -12.98 25.90
C MET A 432 5.03 -11.75 26.33
N GLU A 433 4.45 -10.86 27.17
CA GLU A 433 5.16 -9.70 27.71
C GLU A 433 6.40 -10.11 28.54
N GLN A 434 6.29 -11.16 29.35
CA GLN A 434 7.43 -11.71 30.09
C GLN A 434 8.48 -12.30 29.14
N ALA A 435 8.07 -13.01 28.09
CA ALA A 435 8.97 -13.54 27.09
C ALA A 435 9.72 -12.43 26.32
N ALA A 436 9.04 -11.35 25.94
CA ALA A 436 9.67 -10.19 25.32
C ALA A 436 10.71 -9.56 26.26
N ASN A 437 10.36 -9.29 27.51
CA ASN A 437 11.28 -8.71 28.49
C ASN A 437 12.46 -9.64 28.83
N ARG A 438 12.28 -10.96 28.77
CA ARG A 438 13.35 -11.93 29.07
C ARG A 438 14.29 -12.19 27.90
N HIS A 439 13.75 -12.26 26.69
CA HIS A 439 14.48 -12.77 25.51
C HIS A 439 14.81 -11.69 24.49
N LEU A 440 13.99 -10.64 24.40
CA LEU A 440 14.10 -9.62 23.36
C LEU A 440 14.60 -8.29 23.93
N TRP A 441 14.43 -8.00 25.22
CA TRP A 441 14.99 -6.80 25.84
C TRP A 441 16.47 -6.97 26.19
N ASP A 442 17.31 -6.05 25.73
CA ASP A 442 18.71 -5.92 26.13
C ASP A 442 18.87 -4.70 27.05
N GLU A 443 19.09 -4.97 28.34
CA GLU A 443 19.21 -3.92 29.36
C GLU A 443 20.45 -3.03 29.17
N ALA A 444 21.55 -3.58 28.65
CA ALA A 444 22.78 -2.83 28.44
C ALA A 444 22.64 -1.83 27.29
N LEU A 445 21.91 -2.22 26.25
CA LEU A 445 21.56 -1.34 25.13
C LEU A 445 20.37 -0.41 25.44
N GLY A 446 19.51 -0.82 26.37
CA GLY A 446 18.22 -0.19 26.59
C GLY A 446 17.34 -0.29 25.34
N LEU A 447 17.41 -1.41 24.63
CA LEU A 447 16.79 -1.64 23.32
C LEU A 447 16.25 -3.07 23.22
N PHE A 448 15.23 -3.26 22.39
CA PHE A 448 14.81 -4.58 21.95
C PHE A 448 15.68 -5.08 20.79
N ILE A 449 16.08 -6.33 20.85
CA ILE A 449 16.81 -7.07 19.83
C ILE A 449 15.89 -8.08 19.14
N SER A 450 16.22 -8.43 17.90
CA SER A 450 15.45 -9.38 17.09
C SER A 450 16.33 -10.51 16.54
N GLY A 451 15.83 -11.73 16.64
CA GLY A 451 16.41 -12.89 15.99
C GLY A 451 17.75 -13.35 16.57
N PRO A 452 18.32 -14.41 15.97
CA PRO A 452 19.55 -15.03 16.47
C PRO A 452 20.78 -14.12 16.37
N LYS A 453 20.74 -13.11 15.48
CA LYS A 453 21.82 -12.12 15.31
C LYS A 453 21.71 -10.94 16.28
N ARG A 454 20.66 -10.89 17.11
CA ARG A 454 20.38 -9.78 18.03
C ARG A 454 20.31 -8.44 17.30
N GLU A 455 19.64 -8.43 16.14
CA GLU A 455 19.50 -7.23 15.30
C GLU A 455 18.76 -6.13 16.06
N VAL A 456 19.23 -4.91 15.94
CA VAL A 456 18.53 -3.73 16.45
C VAL A 456 17.89 -3.04 15.25
N SER A 457 16.59 -2.79 15.31
CA SER A 457 15.88 -2.04 14.27
C SER A 457 14.90 -1.04 14.88
N TRP A 458 14.59 0.01 14.13
CA TRP A 458 13.54 0.97 14.49
C TRP A 458 12.17 0.29 14.57
N ALA A 459 11.94 -0.68 13.69
CA ALA A 459 10.69 -1.43 13.63
C ALA A 459 10.43 -2.21 14.93
N SER A 460 11.44 -2.91 15.45
CA SER A 460 11.33 -3.66 16.70
C SER A 460 10.97 -2.75 17.88
N GLN A 461 11.58 -1.56 17.96
CA GLN A 461 11.30 -0.63 19.06
C GLN A 461 9.89 -0.05 18.95
N ALA A 462 9.51 0.41 17.75
CA ALA A 462 8.20 1.00 17.51
C ALA A 462 7.08 0.04 17.88
N TRP A 463 7.12 -1.18 17.34
CA TRP A 463 6.09 -2.16 17.61
C TRP A 463 6.03 -2.59 19.07
N MET A 464 7.17 -2.79 19.73
CA MET A 464 7.20 -3.13 21.17
C MET A 464 6.57 -2.04 22.04
N VAL A 465 6.85 -0.76 21.72
CA VAL A 465 6.22 0.37 22.41
C VAL A 465 4.72 0.42 22.14
N LEU A 466 4.27 0.27 20.89
CA LEU A 466 2.85 0.26 20.53
C LEU A 466 2.10 -0.92 21.14
N ALA A 467 2.76 -2.06 21.30
CA ALA A 467 2.23 -3.21 22.01
C ALA A 467 2.20 -3.00 23.53
N GLY A 468 2.77 -1.92 24.07
CA GLY A 468 2.79 -1.60 25.49
C GLY A 468 3.62 -2.58 26.33
N VAL A 469 4.69 -3.13 25.76
CA VAL A 469 5.61 -4.05 26.47
C VAL A 469 6.55 -3.31 27.45
N PRO A 470 7.28 -2.26 27.03
CA PRO A 470 8.17 -1.55 27.95
C PRO A 470 7.42 -0.65 28.92
N SER A 471 8.03 -0.35 30.07
CA SER A 471 7.57 0.76 30.93
C SER A 471 7.67 2.10 30.19
N PRO A 472 6.97 3.17 30.63
CA PRO A 472 7.08 4.50 30.03
C PRO A 472 8.52 5.01 29.90
N GLU A 473 9.36 4.76 30.92
CA GLU A 473 10.78 5.13 30.91
C GLU A 473 11.56 4.32 29.87
N ASN A 474 11.33 3.00 29.81
CA ASN A 474 11.97 2.13 28.83
C ASN A 474 11.51 2.41 27.40
N ALA A 475 10.26 2.83 27.20
CA ALA A 475 9.75 3.25 25.90
C ALA A 475 10.51 4.49 25.39
N LYS A 476 10.63 5.52 26.25
CA LYS A 476 11.41 6.74 25.96
C LYS A 476 12.87 6.41 25.67
N ARG A 477 13.47 5.54 26.50
CA ARG A 477 14.85 5.08 26.36
C ARG A 477 15.06 4.35 25.03
N ALA A 478 14.24 3.37 24.70
CA ALA A 478 14.37 2.57 23.49
C ALA A 478 14.26 3.41 22.22
N LEU A 479 13.23 4.27 22.11
CA LEU A 479 13.05 5.11 20.93
C LEU A 479 14.14 6.18 20.79
N THR A 480 14.61 6.76 21.90
CA THR A 480 15.72 7.72 21.87
C THR A 480 17.04 7.04 21.47
N ASN A 481 17.32 5.87 22.03
CA ASN A 481 18.55 5.13 21.78
C ASN A 481 18.61 4.62 20.34
N VAL A 482 17.52 4.10 19.78
CA VAL A 482 17.55 3.53 18.43
C VAL A 482 17.80 4.58 17.35
N MET A 483 17.30 5.81 17.54
CA MET A 483 17.59 6.93 16.63
C MET A 483 19.08 7.29 16.59
N SER A 484 19.79 7.02 17.68
CA SER A 484 21.22 7.34 17.84
C SER A 484 22.14 6.12 17.61
N HIS A 485 21.57 4.92 17.40
CA HIS A 485 22.31 3.69 17.29
C HIS A 485 22.80 3.49 15.85
N ALA A 486 24.12 3.56 15.63
CA ALA A 486 24.72 3.58 14.30
C ALA A 486 24.44 2.31 13.46
N GLY A 487 24.28 1.16 14.12
CA GLY A 487 24.00 -0.12 13.45
C GLY A 487 22.52 -0.49 13.40
N ALA A 488 21.60 0.43 13.71
CA ALA A 488 20.18 0.11 13.74
C ALA A 488 19.58 0.14 12.33
N GLU A 489 18.89 -0.94 11.96
CA GLU A 489 18.16 -1.00 10.69
C GLU A 489 17.01 0.03 10.70
N LYS A 490 16.92 0.80 9.62
CA LYS A 490 15.96 1.90 9.47
C LYS A 490 14.79 1.49 8.58
N PRO A 491 13.59 2.08 8.79
CA PRO A 491 12.48 1.81 7.91
C PRO A 491 12.75 2.35 6.49
N VAL A 492 12.15 1.72 5.48
CA VAL A 492 12.27 2.09 4.06
C VAL A 492 10.92 2.46 3.41
N SER A 493 9.82 2.22 4.12
CA SER A 493 8.49 2.63 3.71
C SER A 493 7.90 3.67 4.67
N PRO A 494 7.08 4.61 4.16
CA PRO A 494 6.28 5.45 5.03
C PRO A 494 5.30 4.67 5.91
N TYR A 495 4.92 3.43 5.53
CA TYR A 495 4.13 2.51 6.36
C TYR A 495 4.80 2.24 7.71
N MET A 496 6.06 1.85 7.73
CA MET A 496 6.76 1.58 8.98
C MET A 496 7.16 2.89 9.70
N HIS A 497 7.41 3.98 8.96
CA HIS A 497 7.60 5.30 9.58
C HIS A 497 6.34 5.84 10.27
N HIS A 498 5.13 5.50 9.80
CA HIS A 498 3.89 5.84 10.50
C HIS A 498 3.89 5.28 11.92
N TYR A 499 4.17 3.99 12.07
CA TYR A 499 4.23 3.34 13.38
C TYR A 499 5.37 3.87 14.24
N PHE A 500 6.49 4.27 13.64
CA PHE A 500 7.57 4.91 14.39
C PHE A 500 7.14 6.28 14.95
N VAL A 501 6.45 7.10 14.16
CA VAL A 501 5.85 8.35 14.65
C VAL A 501 4.83 8.07 15.75
N GLU A 502 3.93 7.11 15.55
CA GLU A 502 2.92 6.74 16.54
C GLU A 502 3.57 6.29 17.86
N ALA A 503 4.63 5.47 17.80
CA ALA A 503 5.39 5.03 18.97
C ALA A 503 6.06 6.19 19.70
N LEU A 504 6.65 7.15 18.98
CA LEU A 504 7.22 8.36 19.58
C LEU A 504 6.14 9.16 20.32
N LEU A 505 4.96 9.32 19.73
CA LEU A 505 3.86 10.02 20.39
C LEU A 505 3.35 9.26 21.61
N ALA A 506 3.23 7.94 21.52
CA ALA A 506 2.79 7.07 22.62
C ALA A 506 3.79 7.03 23.80
N ALA A 507 5.07 7.26 23.53
CA ALA A 507 6.13 7.33 24.53
C ALA A 507 6.36 8.75 25.09
N ASP A 508 5.43 9.69 24.90
CA ASP A 508 5.59 11.11 25.25
C ASP A 508 6.85 11.78 24.68
N LEU A 509 7.16 11.50 23.41
CA LEU A 509 8.21 12.16 22.64
C LEU A 509 7.61 13.00 21.50
N GLN A 510 6.62 13.83 21.84
CA GLN A 510 5.78 14.58 20.90
C GLN A 510 6.59 15.46 19.94
N ASP A 511 7.57 16.20 20.45
CA ASP A 511 8.41 17.07 19.62
C ASP A 511 9.26 16.27 18.64
N ARG A 512 9.81 15.12 19.07
CA ARG A 512 10.57 14.22 18.20
C ARG A 512 9.69 13.56 17.15
N GLY A 513 8.50 13.09 17.54
CA GLY A 513 7.53 12.49 16.63
C GLY A 513 7.11 13.46 15.52
N MET A 514 6.77 14.70 15.89
CA MET A 514 6.37 15.71 14.93
C MET A 514 7.55 16.24 14.09
N ALA A 515 8.75 16.32 14.64
CA ALA A 515 9.95 16.65 13.86
C ALA A 515 10.23 15.55 12.82
N HIS A 516 10.23 14.27 13.23
CA HIS A 516 10.41 13.14 12.32
C HIS A 516 9.36 13.12 11.21
N LEU A 517 8.09 13.38 11.54
CA LEU A 517 7.01 13.50 10.57
C LEU A 517 7.30 14.60 9.53
N ARG A 518 7.68 15.79 9.99
CA ARG A 518 7.96 16.93 9.11
C ARG A 518 9.19 16.70 8.24
N ASP A 519 10.25 16.13 8.80
CA ASP A 519 11.50 15.90 8.09
C ASP A 519 11.33 14.82 7.01
N TYR A 520 10.74 13.68 7.37
CA TYR A 520 10.60 12.54 6.46
C TYR A 520 9.59 12.82 5.33
N TRP A 521 8.36 13.23 5.65
CA TRP A 521 7.37 13.53 4.61
C TRP A 521 7.63 14.86 3.90
N GLY A 522 8.17 15.85 4.61
CA GLY A 522 8.59 17.11 4.00
C GLY A 522 9.72 16.92 2.98
N GLY A 523 10.58 15.91 3.18
CA GLY A 523 11.60 15.51 2.21
C GLY A 523 11.01 15.05 0.86
N MET A 524 9.87 14.36 0.86
CA MET A 524 9.15 14.02 -0.38
C MET A 524 8.59 15.28 -1.06
N ILE A 525 8.00 16.21 -0.30
CA ILE A 525 7.47 17.47 -0.84
C ILE A 525 8.58 18.32 -1.47
N GLN A 526 9.74 18.42 -0.81
CA GLN A 526 10.91 19.13 -1.34
C GLN A 526 11.42 18.53 -2.65
N LYS A 527 11.24 17.21 -2.83
CA LYS A 527 11.53 16.49 -4.08
C LYS A 527 10.42 16.57 -5.13
N GLY A 528 9.36 17.33 -4.86
CA GLY A 528 8.28 17.62 -5.80
C GLY A 528 7.06 16.69 -5.71
N ALA A 529 6.93 15.91 -4.63
CA ALA A 529 5.78 15.04 -4.41
C ALA A 529 4.48 15.85 -4.31
N ASP A 530 3.51 15.52 -5.15
CA ASP A 530 2.13 16.01 -5.08
C ASP A 530 1.17 14.98 -4.45
N THR A 531 1.60 13.72 -4.39
CA THR A 531 1.08 12.61 -3.56
C THR A 531 2.25 11.87 -2.89
N PHE A 532 2.02 11.22 -1.75
CA PHE A 532 3.05 10.49 -1.02
C PHE A 532 3.30 9.09 -1.60
N TRP A 533 4.56 8.68 -1.54
CA TRP A 533 5.07 7.53 -2.28
C TRP A 533 5.03 6.24 -1.46
N GLU A 534 5.00 5.10 -2.14
CA GLU A 534 5.03 3.77 -1.53
C GLU A 534 6.34 3.49 -0.78
N VAL A 535 7.46 3.88 -1.40
CA VAL A 535 8.82 3.65 -0.93
C VAL A 535 9.55 4.98 -0.98
N TYR A 536 10.25 5.31 0.10
CA TYR A 536 11.05 6.53 0.16
C TYR A 536 12.22 6.35 1.13
N SER A 537 13.42 6.59 0.64
CA SER A 537 14.60 6.77 1.47
C SER A 537 15.18 8.15 1.22
N PRO A 538 15.40 8.98 2.25
CA PRO A 538 16.06 10.27 2.07
C PRO A 538 17.43 10.17 1.39
N SER A 539 18.13 9.04 1.55
CA SER A 539 19.48 8.81 1.02
C SER A 539 19.53 8.04 -0.29
N ASP A 540 18.40 7.53 -0.80
CA ASP A 540 18.34 6.77 -2.06
C ASP A 540 17.05 7.05 -2.81
N ASP A 541 17.17 7.86 -3.88
CA ASP A 541 16.06 8.26 -4.75
C ASP A 541 15.54 7.13 -5.65
N PHE A 542 16.35 6.09 -5.85
CA PHE A 542 16.07 4.98 -6.76
C PHE A 542 15.65 3.71 -6.03
N LEU A 543 15.51 3.77 -4.70
CA LEU A 543 15.15 2.62 -3.89
C LEU A 543 13.86 1.97 -4.39
N SER A 544 13.92 0.68 -4.70
CA SER A 544 12.77 -0.10 -5.14
C SER A 544 12.89 -1.55 -4.68
N PRO A 545 11.89 -2.10 -3.98
CA PRO A 545 11.81 -3.53 -3.70
C PRO A 545 11.50 -4.35 -4.97
N TYR A 546 11.16 -3.68 -6.08
CA TYR A 546 10.76 -4.30 -7.34
C TYR A 546 11.86 -4.33 -8.39
N ASN A 547 13.11 -3.99 -8.02
CA ASN A 547 14.25 -3.90 -8.92
C ASN A 547 14.04 -2.86 -10.06
N SER A 548 13.15 -1.88 -9.85
CA SER A 548 12.86 -0.81 -10.81
C SER A 548 12.06 0.33 -10.16
N HIS A 549 12.63 1.52 -10.04
CA HIS A 549 11.96 2.68 -9.41
C HIS A 549 10.75 3.18 -10.22
N ILE A 550 10.73 3.02 -11.53
CA ILE A 550 9.56 3.36 -12.36
C ILE A 550 8.33 2.46 -12.04
N MET A 551 8.55 1.30 -11.41
CA MET A 551 7.48 0.39 -10.97
C MET A 551 6.93 0.71 -9.57
N ASN A 552 7.63 1.55 -8.79
CA ASN A 552 7.10 2.03 -7.51
C ASN A 552 5.82 2.83 -7.75
N SER A 553 4.90 2.79 -6.78
CA SER A 553 3.75 3.69 -6.76
C SER A 553 4.11 5.03 -6.13
N TYR A 554 3.85 6.14 -6.82
CA TYR A 554 4.06 7.50 -6.31
C TYR A 554 2.77 8.14 -5.77
N CYS A 555 1.71 7.35 -5.65
CA CYS A 555 0.54 7.66 -4.85
C CYS A 555 0.13 6.41 -4.08
N HIS A 556 0.56 6.30 -2.82
CA HIS A 556 0.29 5.11 -2.00
C HIS A 556 -0.27 5.51 -0.64
N ALA A 557 -1.49 5.08 -0.34
CA ALA A 557 -2.24 5.67 0.75
C ALA A 557 -1.84 5.19 2.14
N TRP A 558 -1.02 4.15 2.28
CA TRP A 558 -0.34 3.90 3.56
C TRP A 558 0.58 5.06 4.01
N SER A 559 0.91 5.97 3.09
CA SER A 559 1.81 7.11 3.30
C SER A 559 1.05 8.39 3.60
N CYS A 560 -0.29 8.35 3.62
CA CYS A 560 -1.13 9.54 3.83
C CYS A 560 -1.34 9.90 5.31
N THR A 561 -0.73 9.18 6.25
CA THR A 561 -0.95 9.35 7.69
C THR A 561 -0.44 10.65 8.33
N PRO A 562 0.34 11.56 7.68
CA PRO A 562 0.54 12.90 8.23
C PRO A 562 -0.76 13.64 8.54
N THR A 563 -1.80 13.48 7.72
CA THR A 563 -3.12 14.09 8.00
C THR A 563 -3.70 13.60 9.33
N TYR A 564 -3.53 12.30 9.64
CA TYR A 564 -3.97 11.71 10.89
C TYR A 564 -3.31 12.36 12.10
N PHE A 565 -1.97 12.44 12.10
CA PHE A 565 -1.22 13.00 13.22
C PHE A 565 -1.45 14.50 13.42
N LEU A 566 -1.45 15.28 12.32
CA LEU A 566 -1.63 16.73 12.37
C LEU A 566 -3.02 17.12 12.90
N ARG A 567 -4.06 16.38 12.51
CA ARG A 567 -5.45 16.68 12.89
C ARG A 567 -5.79 16.21 14.29
N ARG A 568 -5.23 15.08 14.76
CA ARG A 568 -5.44 14.62 16.14
C ARG A 568 -4.79 15.52 17.18
N LYS A 569 -3.70 16.21 16.83
CA LYS A 569 -3.02 17.15 17.74
C LYS A 569 -3.83 18.44 17.98
N ASN A 570 -4.71 18.79 17.04
CA ASN A 570 -5.54 19.99 17.07
C ASN A 570 -6.94 19.75 17.68
N GLN A 571 -7.18 18.54 18.21
CA GLN A 571 -8.34 18.17 19.02
C GLN A 571 -7.87 17.96 20.45
#